data_AF-A0A7V7MKY1-F1
#
_entry.id   AF-A0A7V7MKY1-F1
#
_cell.length_a   1.000
_cell.length_b   1.000
_cell.length_c   1.000
_cell.angle_alpha   90.00
_cell.angle_beta   90.00
_cell.angle_gamma   90.00
#
_symmetry.space_group_name_H-M   'P 1'
#
loop_
_entity.id
_entity.type
_entity.pdbx_description
1 polymer ?
#
loop_
_entity_poly.entity_id
_entity_poly.type
_entity_poly.pdbx_seq_one_letter_code
_entity_poly.pdbx_strand_id
1 'polypeptide(L)'
;MLSTALLLAIPLGMAQAPVSPQEVFISSRQGDDQSGDGTQNKPFRSIHQALQAQDRQADRPLKLILDIGRYDAEHGEVFPLRLPPGTHLWGWTPEYTLLDGGGTETLLVLEDGSTDSTFRLQSLRLQNAGTAVAAGDGSSRSAIQLQTRDVQIEQCGNAIAGLGSAPGDRADLSFSRFRNCRAGLWLQGSGPLALELKECDFEDNQDGVLVQGDFRSSPSWRLNHCRFRRQKRHGLFVDGSFGQGPAQGLHLVSCQFEGNGEGGLSLTVPAGDTPIRVQACQFRYNRLFGLGLAGRNPGSGTSVVEDCLFISNGVGLHLAQVQMPMQIRRCRIQGNVGNGIFAASSPVVSCRVQVSACLLVENGSSGFYGLSDGLGLQATLASCTIAGNRASGVERRDKHKGSSEFQLLDCLVSDNALNLKNILAEELRHCQVNFFPLDEESGTGNFAGEAAFVNPQAGDYRLKTGSQARRRGIGAPPDLMDRWYARPR
;
A
#
# COMPACT_ATOMS: atom_id res chain seq x y z
N MET A 1 -35.01 -4.30 -59.95
CA MET A 1 -33.89 -4.41 -58.99
C MET A 1 -34.47 -4.83 -57.65
N LEU A 2 -34.52 -6.13 -57.36
CA LEU A 2 -34.98 -6.68 -56.08
C LEU A 2 -33.75 -7.18 -55.33
N SER A 3 -33.42 -6.51 -54.23
CA SER A 3 -32.26 -6.75 -53.39
C SER A 3 -32.55 -7.93 -52.44
N THR A 4 -31.76 -9.00 -52.56
CA THR A 4 -31.85 -10.19 -51.71
C THR A 4 -30.98 -9.98 -50.49
N ALA A 5 -31.59 -9.74 -49.33
CA ALA A 5 -30.88 -9.67 -48.05
C ALA A 5 -30.60 -11.10 -47.55
N LEU A 6 -29.32 -11.48 -47.52
CA LEU A 6 -28.84 -12.74 -46.97
C LEU A 6 -28.77 -12.61 -45.43
N LEU A 7 -29.73 -13.21 -44.72
CA LEU A 7 -29.70 -13.33 -43.26
C LEU A 7 -28.62 -14.35 -42.85
N LEU A 8 -27.49 -13.88 -42.32
CA LEU A 8 -26.51 -14.71 -41.63
C LEU A 8 -27.04 -15.06 -40.24
N ALA A 9 -27.45 -16.32 -40.06
CA ALA A 9 -27.78 -16.87 -38.75
C ALA A 9 -26.48 -17.03 -37.93
N ILE A 10 -26.25 -16.11 -36.98
CA ILE A 10 -25.19 -16.25 -35.99
C ILE A 10 -25.64 -17.36 -35.02
N PRO A 11 -24.88 -18.46 -34.87
CA PRO A 11 -25.20 -19.46 -33.86
C PRO A 11 -25.06 -18.82 -32.48
N LEU A 12 -26.18 -18.66 -31.78
CA LEU A 12 -26.20 -18.41 -30.34
C LEU A 12 -25.55 -19.62 -29.66
N GLY A 13 -24.25 -19.52 -29.39
CA GLY A 13 -23.53 -20.48 -28.57
C GLY A 13 -24.21 -20.56 -27.21
N MET A 14 -24.84 -21.70 -26.93
CA MET A 14 -25.41 -21.95 -25.61
C MET A 14 -24.27 -21.95 -24.59
N ALA A 15 -24.24 -20.94 -23.72
CA ALA A 15 -23.33 -20.92 -22.58
C ALA A 15 -23.61 -22.17 -21.74
N GLN A 16 -22.66 -23.10 -21.69
CA GLN A 16 -22.74 -24.26 -20.80
C GLN A 16 -22.81 -23.76 -19.36
N ALA A 17 -23.71 -24.35 -18.57
CA ALA A 17 -23.79 -24.08 -17.15
C ALA A 17 -22.44 -24.43 -16.48
N PRO A 18 -21.96 -23.63 -15.52
CA PRO A 18 -20.68 -23.87 -14.86
C PRO A 18 -20.67 -25.26 -14.20
N VAL A 19 -19.64 -26.05 -14.50
CA VAL A 19 -19.46 -27.39 -13.92
C VAL A 19 -19.13 -27.25 -12.44
N SER A 20 -19.86 -27.94 -11.56
CA SER A 20 -19.57 -27.95 -10.12
C SER A 20 -18.21 -28.59 -9.83
N PRO A 21 -17.40 -28.03 -8.90
CA PRO A 21 -16.15 -28.65 -8.49
C PRO A 21 -16.36 -30.07 -7.95
N GLN A 22 -15.39 -30.96 -8.18
CA GLN A 22 -15.35 -32.26 -7.52
C GLN A 22 -14.89 -32.07 -6.08
N GLU A 23 -15.66 -32.58 -5.12
CA GLU A 23 -15.32 -32.51 -3.69
C GLU A 23 -14.57 -33.77 -3.26
N VAL A 24 -13.44 -33.59 -2.55
CA VAL A 24 -12.63 -34.67 -1.98
C VAL A 24 -12.35 -34.35 -0.52
N PHE A 25 -12.66 -35.30 0.36
CA PHE A 25 -12.53 -35.16 1.81
C PHE A 25 -11.23 -35.77 2.31
N ILE A 26 -10.53 -35.04 3.19
CA ILE A 26 -9.25 -35.47 3.79
C ILE A 26 -9.30 -35.25 5.30
N SER A 27 -8.95 -36.26 6.08
CA SER A 27 -8.83 -36.16 7.55
C SER A 27 -7.53 -36.83 8.00
N SER A 28 -6.59 -36.04 8.55
CA SER A 28 -5.32 -36.59 9.03
C SER A 28 -5.47 -37.52 10.25
N ARG A 29 -6.64 -37.50 10.90
CA ARG A 29 -6.95 -38.32 12.08
C ARG A 29 -7.75 -39.57 11.77
N GLN A 30 -8.69 -39.51 10.83
CA GLN A 30 -9.65 -40.59 10.55
C GLN A 30 -9.53 -41.18 9.15
N GLY A 31 -8.78 -40.52 8.25
CA GLY A 31 -8.61 -40.99 6.88
C GLY A 31 -7.61 -42.13 6.74
N ASP A 32 -7.64 -42.76 5.58
CA ASP A 32 -6.74 -43.85 5.19
C ASP A 32 -6.28 -43.65 3.74
N ASP A 33 -4.97 -43.59 3.53
CA ASP A 33 -4.40 -43.39 2.19
C ASP A 33 -4.37 -44.68 1.34
N GLN A 34 -4.56 -45.84 1.95
CA GLN A 34 -4.61 -47.12 1.24
C GLN A 34 -6.03 -47.49 0.80
N SER A 35 -7.03 -47.18 1.64
CA SER A 35 -8.42 -47.61 1.43
C SER A 35 -9.44 -46.48 1.29
N GLY A 36 -9.03 -45.23 1.54
CA GLY A 36 -9.84 -44.04 1.31
C GLY A 36 -10.14 -43.84 -0.17
N ASP A 37 -11.34 -43.35 -0.47
CA ASP A 37 -11.78 -43.02 -1.83
C ASP A 37 -12.07 -41.51 -2.00
N GLY A 38 -11.79 -40.72 -0.95
CA GLY A 38 -12.02 -39.28 -0.94
C GLY A 38 -13.47 -38.87 -0.69
N THR A 39 -14.37 -39.81 -0.44
CA THR A 39 -15.72 -39.49 0.03
C THR A 39 -15.72 -39.10 1.50
N GLN A 40 -16.77 -38.42 1.96
CA GLN A 40 -16.91 -38.03 3.37
C GLN A 40 -16.86 -39.22 4.34
N ASN A 41 -17.32 -40.41 3.92
CA ASN A 41 -17.34 -41.61 4.75
C ASN A 41 -16.02 -42.41 4.71
N LYS A 42 -15.18 -42.17 3.70
CA LYS A 42 -13.87 -42.81 3.51
C LYS A 42 -12.85 -41.77 3.04
N PRO A 43 -12.57 -40.76 3.88
CA PRO A 43 -11.67 -39.68 3.49
C PRO A 43 -10.24 -40.22 3.31
N PHE A 44 -9.45 -39.54 2.48
CA PHE A 44 -8.00 -39.75 2.47
C PHE A 44 -7.39 -39.27 3.79
N ARG A 45 -6.23 -39.80 4.15
CA ARG A 45 -5.49 -39.35 5.32
C ARG A 45 -4.66 -38.11 5.00
N SER A 46 -3.97 -38.11 3.86
CA SER A 46 -3.10 -37.02 3.41
C SER A 46 -3.64 -36.29 2.18
N ILE A 47 -3.27 -35.02 2.06
CA ILE A 47 -3.49 -34.19 0.89
C ILE A 47 -2.68 -34.73 -0.29
N HIS A 48 -1.45 -35.16 -0.04
CA HIS A 48 -0.59 -35.78 -1.04
C HIS A 48 -1.27 -36.96 -1.74
N GLN A 49 -1.82 -37.93 -0.98
CA GLN A 49 -2.51 -39.07 -1.55
C GLN A 49 -3.78 -38.65 -2.30
N ALA A 50 -4.56 -37.72 -1.74
CA ALA A 50 -5.76 -37.21 -2.39
C ALA A 50 -5.44 -36.63 -3.78
N LEU A 51 -4.34 -35.86 -3.90
CA LEU A 51 -3.86 -35.29 -5.16
C LEU A 51 -3.33 -36.35 -6.15
N GLN A 52 -2.72 -37.44 -5.67
CA GLN A 52 -2.28 -38.54 -6.53
C GLN A 52 -3.44 -39.38 -7.06
N ALA A 53 -4.49 -39.56 -6.25
CA ALA A 53 -5.65 -40.37 -6.60
C ALA A 53 -6.59 -39.68 -7.62
N GLN A 54 -6.50 -38.35 -7.76
CA GLN A 54 -7.29 -37.63 -8.76
C GLN A 54 -6.69 -37.75 -10.15
N ASP A 55 -7.54 -38.02 -11.14
CA ASP A 55 -7.16 -37.96 -12.55
C ASP A 55 -6.88 -36.51 -12.94
N ARG A 56 -5.60 -36.19 -13.13
CA ARG A 56 -5.13 -34.86 -13.54
C ARG A 56 -5.63 -34.45 -14.93
N GLN A 57 -6.25 -35.35 -15.69
CA GLN A 57 -6.81 -35.06 -17.02
C GLN A 57 -8.28 -34.61 -17.00
N ALA A 58 -8.96 -34.71 -15.86
CA ALA A 58 -10.32 -34.20 -15.76
C ALA A 58 -10.28 -32.66 -15.74
N ASP A 59 -10.88 -32.02 -16.74
CA ASP A 59 -11.04 -30.55 -16.84
C ASP A 59 -12.06 -30.00 -15.82
N ARG A 60 -12.01 -30.53 -14.59
CA ARG A 60 -12.92 -30.21 -13.49
C ARG A 60 -12.13 -29.58 -12.35
N PRO A 61 -12.57 -28.41 -11.82
CA PRO A 61 -12.00 -27.84 -10.61
C PRO A 61 -12.09 -28.82 -9.45
N LEU A 62 -11.01 -28.91 -8.67
CA LEU A 62 -10.91 -29.82 -7.52
C LEU A 62 -11.09 -29.03 -6.23
N LYS A 63 -11.97 -29.48 -5.34
CA LYS A 63 -12.18 -28.89 -4.02
C LYS A 63 -11.79 -29.90 -2.93
N LEU A 64 -10.65 -29.67 -2.31
CA LEU A 64 -10.12 -30.45 -1.20
C LEU A 64 -10.67 -29.89 0.13
N ILE A 65 -11.46 -30.69 0.84
CA ILE A 65 -12.10 -30.35 2.10
C ILE A 65 -11.34 -31.03 3.22
N LEU A 66 -10.67 -30.23 4.04
CA LEU A 66 -9.84 -30.69 5.15
C LEU A 66 -10.64 -30.68 6.46
N ASP A 67 -10.61 -31.80 7.18
CA ASP A 67 -11.06 -31.86 8.57
C ASP A 67 -10.13 -31.06 9.49
N ILE A 68 -10.52 -30.90 10.75
CA ILE A 68 -9.64 -30.40 11.78
C ILE A 68 -8.48 -31.39 11.99
N GLY A 69 -7.27 -30.86 12.13
CA GLY A 69 -6.08 -31.67 12.26
C GLY A 69 -4.81 -30.95 11.84
N ARG A 70 -3.71 -31.67 12.04
CA ARG A 70 -2.38 -31.30 11.58
C ARG A 70 -2.03 -32.16 10.37
N TYR A 71 -1.54 -31.51 9.33
CA TYR A 71 -1.13 -32.09 8.06
C TYR A 71 0.36 -31.81 7.89
N ASP A 72 1.18 -32.83 8.16
CA ASP A 72 2.63 -32.78 8.14
C ASP A 72 3.21 -34.14 7.73
N ALA A 73 4.54 -34.27 7.74
CA ALA A 73 5.21 -35.51 7.36
C ALA A 73 4.88 -36.70 8.28
N GLU A 74 4.57 -36.48 9.56
CA GLU A 74 4.18 -37.56 10.49
C GLU A 74 2.79 -38.13 10.15
N HIS A 75 1.95 -37.32 9.50
CA HIS A 75 0.61 -37.70 9.05
C HIS A 75 0.57 -38.14 7.57
N GLY A 76 1.73 -38.30 6.92
CA GLY A 76 1.85 -38.85 5.57
C GLY A 76 1.98 -37.81 4.46
N GLU A 77 2.05 -36.51 4.78
CA GLU A 77 2.28 -35.49 3.76
C GLU A 77 3.70 -35.59 3.17
N VAL A 78 3.79 -35.36 1.86
CA VAL A 78 5.07 -35.24 1.14
C VAL A 78 5.12 -33.88 0.49
N PHE A 79 6.02 -33.02 0.97
CA PHE A 79 6.19 -31.65 0.49
C PHE A 79 7.23 -31.55 -0.66
N PRO A 80 7.06 -30.62 -1.61
CA PRO A 80 5.94 -29.68 -1.72
C PRO A 80 4.65 -30.36 -2.20
N LEU A 81 3.50 -29.90 -1.69
CA LEU A 81 2.19 -30.26 -2.23
C LEU A 81 1.95 -29.44 -3.51
N ARG A 82 1.88 -30.15 -4.63
CA ARG A 82 1.69 -29.56 -5.96
C ARG A 82 0.21 -29.55 -6.29
N LEU A 83 -0.38 -28.35 -6.32
CA LEU A 83 -1.80 -28.15 -6.57
C LEU A 83 -2.03 -27.99 -8.08
N PRO A 84 -2.82 -28.87 -8.72
CA PRO A 84 -3.22 -28.69 -10.11
C PRO A 84 -4.04 -27.41 -10.32
N PRO A 85 -4.04 -26.85 -11.55
CA PRO A 85 -4.93 -25.77 -11.95
C PRO A 85 -6.37 -25.94 -11.47
N GLY A 86 -6.98 -24.88 -10.92
CA GLY A 86 -8.37 -24.92 -10.47
C GLY A 86 -8.58 -25.52 -9.08
N THR A 87 -7.51 -25.82 -8.34
CA THR A 87 -7.63 -26.43 -7.00
C THR A 87 -8.06 -25.43 -5.93
N HIS A 88 -9.04 -25.82 -5.12
CA HIS A 88 -9.50 -25.12 -3.93
C HIS A 88 -9.18 -25.96 -2.70
N LEU A 89 -8.43 -25.39 -1.74
CA LEU A 89 -8.10 -26.01 -0.46
C LEU A 89 -8.89 -25.32 0.66
N TRP A 90 -9.80 -26.05 1.28
CA TRP A 90 -10.71 -25.53 2.31
C TRP A 90 -10.49 -26.25 3.63
N GLY A 91 -10.01 -25.52 4.63
CA GLY A 91 -9.98 -25.95 6.02
C GLY A 91 -11.25 -25.59 6.78
N TRP A 92 -11.24 -25.93 8.07
CA TRP A 92 -12.30 -25.58 8.99
C TRP A 92 -12.15 -24.14 9.51
N THR A 93 -11.05 -23.87 10.21
CA THR A 93 -10.55 -22.54 10.59
C THR A 93 -9.03 -22.58 10.71
N PRO A 94 -8.33 -21.43 10.65
CA PRO A 94 -6.88 -21.39 10.86
C PRO A 94 -6.40 -21.95 12.21
N GLU A 95 -7.25 -21.92 13.23
CA GLU A 95 -6.95 -22.47 14.56
C GLU A 95 -6.99 -24.00 14.61
N TYR A 96 -7.72 -24.65 13.70
CA TYR A 96 -7.99 -26.09 13.77
C TYR A 96 -7.48 -26.89 12.57
N THR A 97 -7.25 -26.26 11.42
CA THR A 97 -6.68 -26.90 10.24
C THR A 97 -5.29 -26.34 9.96
N LEU A 98 -4.27 -27.13 10.28
CA LEU A 98 -2.87 -26.72 10.21
C LEU A 98 -2.11 -27.55 9.19
N LEU A 99 -1.53 -26.92 8.17
CA LEU A 99 -0.49 -27.51 7.35
C LEU A 99 0.88 -27.02 7.86
N ASP A 100 1.72 -27.95 8.30
CA ASP A 100 3.03 -27.67 8.87
C ASP A 100 4.13 -28.28 8.01
N GLY A 101 4.96 -27.44 7.42
CA GLY A 101 6.02 -27.85 6.51
C GLY A 101 7.22 -28.49 7.20
N GLY A 102 7.34 -28.42 8.53
CA GLY A 102 8.45 -29.03 9.27
C GLY A 102 9.84 -28.52 8.87
N GLY A 103 9.93 -27.30 8.33
CA GLY A 103 11.18 -26.72 7.81
C GLY A 103 11.47 -27.05 6.34
N THR A 104 10.52 -27.62 5.60
CA THR A 104 10.64 -27.83 4.14
C THR A 104 10.93 -26.52 3.41
N GLU A 105 11.53 -26.62 2.22
CA GLU A 105 11.78 -25.45 1.38
C GLU A 105 10.48 -24.81 0.89
N THR A 106 9.52 -25.60 0.41
CA THR A 106 8.23 -25.09 -0.09
C THR A 106 7.09 -25.99 0.38
N LEU A 107 5.99 -25.39 0.84
CA LEU A 107 4.82 -26.11 1.33
C LEU A 107 3.81 -26.37 0.19
N LEU A 108 3.31 -25.31 -0.46
CA LEU A 108 2.41 -25.40 -1.62
C LEU A 108 3.08 -24.86 -2.88
N VAL A 109 2.96 -25.59 -3.98
CA VAL A 109 3.29 -25.10 -5.34
C VAL A 109 2.00 -25.06 -6.14
N LEU A 110 1.65 -23.89 -6.66
CA LEU A 110 0.54 -23.71 -7.59
C LEU A 110 1.06 -24.05 -8.99
N GLU A 111 0.64 -25.19 -9.54
CA GLU A 111 1.11 -25.62 -10.85
C GLU A 111 0.47 -24.79 -11.97
N ASP A 112 1.28 -24.37 -12.94
CA ASP A 112 0.79 -23.65 -14.10
C ASP A 112 0.01 -24.56 -15.04
N GLY A 113 -1.18 -24.12 -15.44
CA GLY A 113 -1.99 -24.79 -16.47
C GLY A 113 -1.68 -24.34 -17.88
N SER A 114 -2.30 -24.98 -18.87
CA SER A 114 -2.36 -24.46 -20.25
C SER A 114 -3.25 -23.22 -20.40
N THR A 115 -4.06 -22.94 -19.38
CA THR A 115 -5.04 -21.85 -19.29
C THR A 115 -4.91 -21.11 -17.96
N ASP A 116 -5.55 -19.94 -17.87
CA ASP A 116 -5.61 -19.15 -16.64
C ASP A 116 -6.16 -19.99 -15.49
N SER A 117 -5.35 -20.11 -14.43
CA SER A 117 -5.59 -21.07 -13.36
C SER A 117 -6.00 -20.33 -12.08
N THR A 118 -7.17 -20.63 -11.54
CA THR A 118 -7.63 -20.06 -10.27
C THR A 118 -7.38 -21.02 -9.12
N PHE A 119 -6.76 -20.53 -8.06
CA PHE A 119 -6.51 -21.25 -6.82
C PHE A 119 -7.22 -20.57 -5.67
N ARG A 120 -7.78 -21.35 -4.75
CA ARG A 120 -8.43 -20.81 -3.55
C ARG A 120 -7.91 -21.48 -2.30
N LEU A 121 -7.44 -20.70 -1.34
CA LEU A 121 -7.09 -21.18 0.00
C LEU A 121 -8.03 -20.53 1.01
N GLN A 122 -8.65 -21.33 1.87
CA GLN A 122 -9.65 -20.82 2.81
C GLN A 122 -9.58 -21.49 4.17
N SER A 123 -9.70 -20.68 5.24
CA SER A 123 -9.93 -21.13 6.62
C SER A 123 -8.91 -22.16 7.11
N LEU A 124 -7.63 -21.88 6.91
CA LEU A 124 -6.52 -22.77 7.27
C LEU A 124 -5.26 -21.99 7.66
N ARG A 125 -4.34 -22.66 8.37
CA ARG A 125 -3.02 -22.12 8.70
C ARG A 125 -1.93 -22.89 7.96
N LEU A 126 -0.96 -22.15 7.41
CA LEU A 126 0.29 -22.65 6.81
C LEU A 126 1.47 -22.19 7.66
N GLN A 127 2.42 -23.07 7.99
CA GLN A 127 3.61 -22.64 8.76
C GLN A 127 4.87 -23.47 8.50
N ASN A 128 6.00 -22.95 9.01
CA ASN A 128 7.31 -23.62 9.07
C ASN A 128 7.82 -24.10 7.70
N ALA A 129 7.92 -23.19 6.73
CA ALA A 129 8.49 -23.49 5.42
C ALA A 129 9.39 -22.36 4.92
N GLY A 130 10.32 -22.65 4.01
CA GLY A 130 11.04 -21.61 3.27
C GLY A 130 10.08 -20.70 2.50
N THR A 131 9.11 -21.28 1.80
CA THR A 131 8.00 -20.58 1.14
C THR A 131 6.69 -21.35 1.39
N ALA A 132 5.67 -20.69 1.93
CA ALA A 132 4.38 -21.36 2.18
C ALA A 132 3.59 -21.57 0.88
N VAL A 133 3.50 -20.55 0.01
CA VAL A 133 2.84 -20.67 -1.29
C VAL A 133 3.76 -20.11 -2.38
N ALA A 134 4.19 -20.98 -3.29
CA ALA A 134 4.91 -20.61 -4.50
C ALA A 134 3.95 -20.62 -5.70
N ALA A 135 3.78 -19.47 -6.34
CA ALA A 135 3.07 -19.36 -7.61
C ALA A 135 4.02 -19.70 -8.76
N GLY A 136 3.75 -20.82 -9.43
CA GLY A 136 4.55 -21.30 -10.56
C GLY A 136 5.89 -21.90 -10.15
N ASP A 137 6.58 -22.50 -11.13
CA ASP A 137 7.94 -23.04 -10.98
C ASP A 137 9.03 -22.12 -11.57
N GLY A 138 8.66 -20.87 -11.90
CA GLY A 138 9.55 -19.90 -12.55
C GLY A 138 9.62 -20.03 -14.07
N SER A 139 8.92 -20.99 -14.68
CA SER A 139 8.75 -21.11 -16.13
C SER A 139 7.38 -20.68 -16.65
N SER A 140 6.52 -20.20 -15.73
CA SER A 140 5.10 -19.91 -15.90
C SER A 140 4.77 -19.11 -17.15
N ARG A 141 3.99 -19.72 -18.04
CA ARG A 141 3.46 -19.07 -19.26
C ARG A 141 2.02 -18.62 -19.13
N SER A 142 1.28 -19.13 -18.15
CA SER A 142 -0.13 -18.85 -17.91
C SER A 142 -0.32 -18.02 -16.64
N ALA A 143 -1.44 -17.30 -16.58
CA ALA A 143 -1.76 -16.47 -15.45
C ALA A 143 -2.19 -17.32 -14.24
N ILE A 144 -1.61 -17.04 -13.08
CA ILE A 144 -2.06 -17.57 -11.79
C ILE A 144 -2.99 -16.54 -11.13
N GLN A 145 -4.20 -17.00 -10.77
CA GLN A 145 -5.13 -16.24 -9.94
C GLN A 145 -5.24 -16.88 -8.56
N LEU A 146 -4.57 -16.30 -7.56
CA LEU A 146 -4.64 -16.77 -6.19
C LEU A 146 -5.70 -16.00 -5.40
N GLN A 147 -6.59 -16.72 -4.73
CA GLN A 147 -7.55 -16.15 -3.80
C GLN A 147 -7.35 -16.72 -2.41
N THR A 148 -7.27 -15.86 -1.38
CA THR A 148 -7.31 -16.30 0.01
C THR A 148 -8.46 -15.67 0.77
N ARG A 149 -9.00 -16.43 1.71
CA ARG A 149 -9.97 -15.94 2.68
C ARG A 149 -9.73 -16.59 4.03
N ASP A 150 -9.50 -15.77 5.05
CA ASP A 150 -9.28 -16.28 6.41
C ASP A 150 -8.13 -17.31 6.45
N VAL A 151 -6.98 -16.93 5.89
CA VAL A 151 -5.77 -17.76 5.88
C VAL A 151 -4.73 -17.13 6.79
N GLN A 152 -4.08 -17.95 7.63
CA GLN A 152 -2.94 -17.53 8.44
C GLN A 152 -1.67 -18.18 7.89
N ILE A 153 -0.64 -17.39 7.61
CA ILE A 153 0.67 -17.90 7.21
C ILE A 153 1.72 -17.38 8.18
N GLU A 154 2.43 -18.29 8.84
CA GLU A 154 3.35 -17.93 9.93
C GLU A 154 4.70 -18.65 9.86
N GLN A 155 5.76 -18.00 10.35
CA GLN A 155 7.08 -18.63 10.52
C GLN A 155 7.67 -19.18 9.22
N CYS A 156 7.46 -18.47 8.11
CA CYS A 156 7.99 -18.85 6.81
C CYS A 156 9.15 -17.95 6.37
N GLY A 157 9.95 -18.37 5.41
CA GLY A 157 10.77 -17.40 4.65
C GLY A 157 9.82 -16.44 3.92
N ASN A 158 9.10 -16.91 2.91
CA ASN A 158 8.07 -16.12 2.23
C ASN A 158 6.69 -16.73 2.49
N ALA A 159 5.71 -15.91 2.82
CA ALA A 159 4.35 -16.41 2.97
C ALA A 159 3.75 -16.76 1.59
N ILE A 160 3.78 -15.81 0.66
CA ILE A 160 3.41 -16.04 -0.75
C ILE A 160 4.52 -15.45 -1.64
N ALA A 161 4.98 -16.21 -2.63
CA ALA A 161 6.01 -15.80 -3.58
C ALA A 161 5.69 -16.21 -5.02
N GLY A 162 6.36 -15.59 -5.99
CA GLY A 162 6.34 -16.00 -7.41
C GLY A 162 5.29 -15.31 -8.29
N LEU A 163 4.37 -14.54 -7.70
CA LEU A 163 3.36 -13.79 -8.44
C LEU A 163 3.95 -12.56 -9.15
N GLY A 164 3.47 -12.29 -10.37
CA GLY A 164 3.89 -11.15 -11.21
C GLY A 164 4.81 -11.54 -12.37
N SER A 165 4.98 -12.84 -12.61
CA SER A 165 5.83 -13.38 -13.66
C SER A 165 5.09 -13.47 -15.00
N ALA A 166 3.81 -13.81 -14.98
CA ALA A 166 2.99 -13.98 -16.18
C ALA A 166 1.98 -12.83 -16.38
N PRO A 167 1.66 -12.45 -17.62
CA PRO A 167 0.57 -11.52 -17.87
C PRO A 167 -0.77 -12.08 -17.40
N GLY A 168 -1.47 -11.32 -16.55
CA GLY A 168 -2.78 -11.72 -16.02
C GLY A 168 -2.72 -12.29 -14.60
N ASP A 169 -1.52 -12.45 -14.02
CA ASP A 169 -1.36 -12.82 -12.62
C ASP A 169 -2.21 -11.92 -11.73
N ARG A 170 -2.93 -12.55 -10.79
CA ARG A 170 -3.80 -11.87 -9.85
C ARG A 170 -3.70 -12.49 -8.47
N ALA A 171 -3.66 -11.64 -7.44
CA ALA A 171 -3.91 -12.04 -6.07
C ALA A 171 -5.06 -11.25 -5.47
N ASP A 172 -6.03 -11.96 -4.90
CA ASP A 172 -7.17 -11.42 -4.14
C ASP A 172 -7.15 -12.02 -2.75
N LEU A 173 -6.64 -11.27 -1.78
CA LEU A 173 -6.37 -11.74 -0.43
C LEU A 173 -7.30 -11.00 0.53
N SER A 174 -8.08 -11.76 1.30
CA SER A 174 -9.07 -11.20 2.22
C SER A 174 -9.00 -11.81 3.60
N PHE A 175 -9.16 -10.99 4.65
CA PHE A 175 -9.21 -11.43 6.05
C PHE A 175 -8.02 -12.33 6.46
N SER A 176 -6.87 -12.17 5.82
CA SER A 176 -5.73 -13.08 5.97
C SER A 176 -4.63 -12.44 6.82
N ARG A 177 -3.85 -13.26 7.53
CA ARG A 177 -2.76 -12.82 8.41
C ARG A 177 -1.43 -13.42 7.97
N PHE A 178 -0.39 -12.60 7.95
CA PHE A 178 0.97 -12.98 7.57
C PHE A 178 1.94 -12.55 8.66
N ARG A 179 2.56 -13.51 9.36
CA ARG A 179 3.31 -13.24 10.58
C ARG A 179 4.68 -13.93 10.66
N ASN A 180 5.67 -13.23 11.20
CA ASN A 180 7.00 -13.79 11.45
C ASN A 180 7.66 -14.36 10.17
N CYS A 181 7.37 -13.77 9.01
CA CYS A 181 7.97 -14.14 7.75
C CYS A 181 9.19 -13.25 7.42
N ARG A 182 10.02 -13.65 6.46
CA ARG A 182 10.87 -12.69 5.73
C ARG A 182 9.97 -11.71 4.99
N ALA A 183 9.11 -12.20 4.10
CA ALA A 183 8.13 -11.38 3.40
C ALA A 183 6.73 -11.97 3.58
N GLY A 184 5.74 -11.12 3.90
CA GLY A 184 4.33 -11.52 3.85
C GLY A 184 3.92 -11.86 2.41
N LEU A 185 4.07 -10.91 1.50
CA LEU A 185 4.01 -11.16 0.06
C LEU A 185 5.34 -10.77 -0.59
N TRP A 186 5.89 -11.66 -1.41
CA TRP A 186 7.05 -11.38 -2.23
C TRP A 186 6.65 -11.44 -3.71
N LEU A 187 6.46 -10.28 -4.30
CA LEU A 187 5.99 -10.13 -5.67
C LEU A 187 7.21 -9.88 -6.56
N GLN A 188 7.42 -10.75 -7.53
CA GLN A 188 8.57 -10.70 -8.43
C GLN A 188 8.13 -10.92 -9.87
N GLY A 189 8.79 -10.22 -10.79
CA GLY A 189 8.62 -10.45 -12.21
C GLY A 189 8.56 -9.17 -13.03
N SER A 190 8.04 -9.31 -14.24
CA SER A 190 7.93 -8.20 -15.20
C SER A 190 6.55 -8.10 -15.86
N GLY A 191 5.63 -9.00 -15.54
CA GLY A 191 4.27 -9.03 -16.07
C GLY A 191 3.32 -8.10 -15.30
N PRO A 192 2.19 -7.69 -15.90
CA PRO A 192 1.12 -7.02 -15.16
C PRO A 192 0.63 -7.91 -14.01
N LEU A 193 0.64 -7.36 -12.79
CA LEU A 193 0.06 -7.98 -11.61
C LEU A 193 -1.13 -7.16 -11.10
N ALA A 194 -2.29 -7.80 -10.99
CA ALA A 194 -3.43 -7.26 -10.25
C ALA A 194 -3.37 -7.73 -8.80
N LEU A 195 -3.39 -6.79 -7.85
CA LEU A 195 -3.32 -7.11 -6.42
C LEU A 195 -4.49 -6.47 -5.69
N GLU A 196 -5.28 -7.27 -5.00
CA GLU A 196 -6.37 -6.81 -4.15
C GLU A 196 -6.17 -7.36 -2.73
N LEU A 197 -5.93 -6.46 -1.78
CA LEU A 197 -5.83 -6.80 -0.36
C LEU A 197 -7.00 -6.17 0.38
N LYS A 198 -7.76 -6.98 1.12
CA LYS A 198 -8.88 -6.51 1.94
C LYS A 198 -8.77 -7.05 3.36
N GLU A 199 -8.71 -6.13 4.33
CA GLU A 199 -8.74 -6.50 5.76
C GLU A 199 -7.65 -7.52 6.13
N CYS A 200 -6.47 -7.42 5.48
CA CYS A 200 -5.32 -8.26 5.75
C CYS A 200 -4.42 -7.65 6.82
N ASP A 201 -3.73 -8.51 7.58
CA ASP A 201 -2.82 -8.12 8.67
C ASP A 201 -1.42 -8.69 8.43
N PHE A 202 -0.44 -7.80 8.33
CA PHE A 202 0.97 -8.11 8.17
C PHE A 202 1.68 -7.70 9.47
N GLU A 203 2.28 -8.66 10.16
CA GLU A 203 2.80 -8.42 11.52
C GLU A 203 4.15 -9.12 11.76
N ASP A 204 5.10 -8.42 12.36
CA ASP A 204 6.40 -9.00 12.76
C ASP A 204 7.22 -9.65 11.62
N ASN A 205 7.02 -9.27 10.35
CA ASN A 205 7.83 -9.78 9.22
C ASN A 205 9.08 -8.92 9.00
N GLN A 206 10.02 -9.34 8.14
CA GLN A 206 11.05 -8.41 7.66
C GLN A 206 10.41 -7.31 6.81
N ASP A 207 9.55 -7.67 5.85
CA ASP A 207 8.70 -6.78 5.08
C ASP A 207 7.27 -7.32 5.01
N GLY A 208 6.27 -6.45 5.08
CA GLY A 208 4.87 -6.86 4.92
C GLY A 208 4.60 -7.31 3.50
N VAL A 209 4.75 -6.39 2.55
CA VAL A 209 4.72 -6.66 1.11
C VAL A 209 6.00 -6.13 0.48
N LEU A 210 6.74 -7.02 -0.18
CA LEU A 210 7.96 -6.72 -0.90
C LEU A 210 7.72 -6.94 -2.39
N VAL A 211 7.90 -5.91 -3.19
CA VAL A 211 7.85 -5.99 -4.65
C VAL A 211 9.23 -5.72 -5.22
N GLN A 212 9.74 -6.64 -6.02
CA GLN A 212 11.03 -6.54 -6.68
C GLN A 212 10.92 -6.91 -8.15
N GLY A 213 11.25 -5.98 -9.06
CA GLY A 213 11.29 -6.26 -10.49
C GLY A 213 10.83 -5.09 -11.37
N ASP A 214 11.06 -5.22 -12.67
CA ASP A 214 10.66 -4.24 -13.68
C ASP A 214 9.33 -4.66 -14.33
N PHE A 215 8.23 -4.29 -13.68
CA PHE A 215 6.88 -4.52 -14.17
C PHE A 215 6.69 -3.69 -15.43
N ARG A 216 6.52 -4.32 -16.60
CA ARG A 216 6.43 -3.62 -17.90
C ARG A 216 5.12 -2.86 -18.11
N SER A 217 4.22 -2.91 -17.14
CA SER A 217 2.92 -2.26 -17.17
C SER A 217 2.58 -1.69 -15.80
N SER A 218 1.71 -0.68 -15.79
CA SER A 218 1.20 -0.08 -14.57
C SER A 218 0.42 -1.13 -13.76
N PRO A 219 0.78 -1.36 -12.49
CA PRO A 219 0.06 -2.29 -11.63
C PRO A 219 -1.37 -1.79 -11.37
N SER A 220 -2.28 -2.73 -11.11
CA SER A 220 -3.62 -2.43 -10.59
C SER A 220 -3.70 -2.94 -9.15
N TRP A 221 -3.24 -2.13 -8.21
CA TRP A 221 -3.12 -2.54 -6.81
C TRP A 221 -4.09 -1.77 -5.93
N ARG A 222 -4.90 -2.50 -5.17
CA ARG A 222 -5.91 -1.97 -4.27
C ARG A 222 -5.76 -2.58 -2.89
N LEU A 223 -5.47 -1.75 -1.91
CA LEU A 223 -5.32 -2.15 -0.52
C LEU A 223 -6.38 -1.43 0.30
N ASN A 224 -7.27 -2.19 0.94
CA ASN A 224 -8.41 -1.66 1.67
C ASN A 224 -8.39 -2.21 3.11
N HIS A 225 -8.39 -1.32 4.10
CA HIS A 225 -8.48 -1.69 5.52
C HIS A 225 -7.39 -2.66 6.00
N CYS A 226 -6.21 -2.64 5.36
CA CYS A 226 -5.09 -3.51 5.72
C CYS A 226 -4.24 -2.91 6.85
N ARG A 227 -3.56 -3.76 7.62
CA ARG A 227 -2.65 -3.36 8.71
C ARG A 227 -1.24 -3.91 8.45
N PHE A 228 -0.24 -3.06 8.65
CA PHE A 228 1.18 -3.36 8.50
C PHE A 228 1.91 -2.91 9.76
N ARG A 229 2.22 -3.85 10.65
CA ARG A 229 2.64 -3.55 12.03
C ARG A 229 3.96 -4.21 12.38
N ARG A 230 4.88 -3.45 12.96
CA ARG A 230 6.16 -3.97 13.49
C ARG A 230 6.96 -4.77 12.47
N GLN A 231 6.94 -4.36 11.21
CA GLN A 231 7.85 -4.94 10.23
C GLN A 231 9.29 -4.51 10.56
N LYS A 232 10.28 -5.37 10.38
CA LYS A 232 11.69 -5.03 10.67
C LYS A 232 12.20 -3.94 9.73
N ARG A 233 11.70 -3.91 8.49
CA ARG A 233 11.99 -2.88 7.49
C ARG A 233 10.71 -2.12 7.12
N HIS A 234 9.99 -2.56 6.10
CA HIS A 234 8.88 -1.80 5.54
C HIS A 234 7.52 -2.49 5.69
N GLY A 235 6.46 -1.70 5.78
CA GLY A 235 5.09 -2.19 5.63
C GLY A 235 4.82 -2.66 4.20
N LEU A 236 4.95 -1.73 3.25
CA LEU A 236 4.93 -2.01 1.80
C LEU A 236 6.17 -1.36 1.17
N PHE A 237 6.98 -2.18 0.50
CA PHE A 237 8.16 -1.75 -0.22
C PHE A 237 8.10 -2.17 -1.67
N VAL A 238 8.24 -1.19 -2.56
CA VAL A 238 8.38 -1.39 -3.99
C VAL A 238 9.77 -0.93 -4.41
N ASP A 239 10.54 -1.88 -4.93
CA ASP A 239 11.90 -1.69 -5.45
C ASP A 239 11.96 -2.20 -6.89
N GLY A 240 11.78 -1.28 -7.84
CA GLY A 240 11.76 -1.63 -9.26
C GLY A 240 10.98 -0.64 -10.11
N SER A 241 10.97 -0.86 -11.41
CA SER A 241 10.31 0.05 -12.36
C SER A 241 8.89 -0.41 -12.67
N PHE A 242 7.99 0.54 -12.87
CA PHE A 242 6.69 0.28 -13.51
C PHE A 242 6.75 0.73 -14.97
N GLY A 243 6.04 0.04 -15.86
CA GLY A 243 5.98 0.41 -17.25
C GLY A 243 5.02 1.56 -17.47
N GLN A 244 5.13 2.19 -18.64
CA GLN A 244 4.18 3.20 -19.07
C GLN A 244 2.87 2.52 -19.50
N GLY A 245 1.76 2.86 -18.85
CA GLY A 245 0.44 2.31 -19.16
C GLY A 245 -0.68 3.15 -18.55
N PRO A 246 -1.92 3.00 -19.04
CA PRO A 246 -3.07 3.73 -18.50
C PRO A 246 -3.16 3.48 -16.99
N ALA A 247 -3.03 4.55 -16.23
CA ALA A 247 -2.86 4.54 -14.79
C ALA A 247 -4.05 3.87 -14.07
N GLN A 248 -3.93 2.58 -13.74
CA GLN A 248 -4.81 1.97 -12.75
C GLN A 248 -4.31 2.20 -11.31
N GLY A 249 -3.05 2.59 -11.16
CA GLY A 249 -2.55 3.20 -9.93
C GLY A 249 -2.33 2.22 -8.77
N LEU A 250 -1.61 2.69 -7.76
CA LEU A 250 -1.57 2.08 -6.43
C LEU A 250 -2.57 2.83 -5.54
N HIS A 251 -3.64 2.15 -5.13
CA HIS A 251 -4.72 2.72 -4.34
C HIS A 251 -4.75 2.12 -2.93
N LEU A 252 -4.54 2.96 -1.91
CA LEU A 252 -4.62 2.59 -0.50
C LEU A 252 -5.77 3.35 0.16
N VAL A 253 -6.68 2.63 0.80
CA VAL A 253 -7.81 3.20 1.52
C VAL A 253 -7.89 2.63 2.92
N SER A 254 -7.95 3.51 3.92
CA SER A 254 -8.15 3.13 5.33
C SER A 254 -7.11 2.14 5.87
N CYS A 255 -5.88 2.16 5.34
CA CYS A 255 -4.80 1.27 5.76
C CYS A 255 -4.00 1.85 6.93
N GLN A 256 -3.36 0.98 7.71
CA GLN A 256 -2.56 1.35 8.89
C GLN A 256 -1.13 0.82 8.75
N PHE A 257 -0.14 1.70 8.93
CA PHE A 257 1.28 1.40 8.90
C PHE A 257 1.91 1.84 10.22
N GLU A 258 2.23 0.90 11.09
CA GLU A 258 2.61 1.20 12.48
C GLU A 258 3.90 0.51 12.93
N GLY A 259 4.83 1.29 13.48
CA GLY A 259 5.99 0.74 14.17
C GLY A 259 6.97 0.00 13.26
N ASN A 260 7.02 0.33 11.96
CA ASN A 260 7.93 -0.33 11.03
C ASN A 260 9.36 0.22 11.19
N GLY A 261 10.34 -0.69 11.14
CA GLY A 261 11.75 -0.40 11.45
C GLY A 261 12.46 0.48 10.43
N GLU A 262 11.87 0.68 9.26
CA GLU A 262 12.27 1.66 8.26
C GLU A 262 11.06 2.55 7.89
N GLY A 263 10.38 2.26 6.79
CA GLY A 263 9.26 3.06 6.28
C GLY A 263 7.90 2.37 6.40
N GLY A 264 6.82 3.13 6.54
CA GLY A 264 5.47 2.57 6.40
C GLY A 264 5.21 2.11 4.96
N LEU A 265 5.18 3.07 4.04
CA LEU A 265 5.12 2.87 2.59
C LEU A 265 6.39 3.43 1.95
N SER A 266 7.11 2.62 1.18
CA SER A 266 8.31 3.02 0.43
C SER A 266 8.16 2.64 -1.03
N LEU A 267 8.11 3.62 -1.92
CA LEU A 267 8.08 3.41 -3.36
C LEU A 267 9.34 4.00 -3.97
N THR A 268 10.23 3.13 -4.45
CA THR A 268 11.44 3.50 -5.18
C THR A 268 11.30 3.02 -6.61
N VAL A 269 10.89 3.94 -7.50
CA VAL A 269 10.52 3.60 -8.88
C VAL A 269 11.43 4.32 -9.88
N PRO A 270 12.49 3.66 -10.39
CA PRO A 270 13.46 4.27 -11.30
C PRO A 270 12.84 4.68 -12.64
N ALA A 271 11.83 3.94 -13.12
CA ALA A 271 11.11 4.27 -14.34
C ALA A 271 9.60 4.01 -14.25
N GLY A 272 8.82 4.92 -14.86
CA GLY A 272 7.35 4.88 -14.92
C GLY A 272 6.67 5.26 -13.60
N ASP A 273 6.30 6.52 -13.52
CA ASP A 273 5.63 7.05 -12.34
C ASP A 273 4.13 6.69 -12.44
N THR A 274 3.74 5.63 -11.73
CA THR A 274 2.33 5.24 -11.56
C THR A 274 1.70 6.13 -10.49
N PRO A 275 0.67 6.95 -10.80
CA PRO A 275 0.02 7.77 -9.81
C PRO A 275 -0.46 6.92 -8.62
N ILE A 276 -0.17 7.41 -7.42
CA ILE A 276 -0.66 6.78 -6.20
C ILE A 276 -1.84 7.55 -5.64
N ARG A 277 -2.76 6.81 -5.01
CA ARG A 277 -3.86 7.40 -4.26
C ARG A 277 -3.88 6.81 -2.86
N VAL A 278 -3.57 7.63 -1.87
CA VAL A 278 -3.55 7.24 -0.46
C VAL A 278 -4.62 8.03 0.27
N GLN A 279 -5.65 7.36 0.73
CA GLN A 279 -6.84 7.98 1.32
C GLN A 279 -7.14 7.39 2.70
N ALA A 280 -7.43 8.26 3.69
CA ALA A 280 -7.83 7.85 5.04
C ALA A 280 -6.84 6.89 5.74
N CYS A 281 -5.57 6.91 5.34
CA CYS A 281 -4.54 6.01 5.87
C CYS A 281 -3.84 6.62 7.09
N GLN A 282 -3.25 5.74 7.91
CA GLN A 282 -2.54 6.12 9.12
C GLN A 282 -1.11 5.59 9.10
N PHE A 283 -0.14 6.46 9.32
CA PHE A 283 1.28 6.16 9.38
C PHE A 283 1.80 6.61 10.74
N ARG A 284 2.12 5.64 11.60
CA ARG A 284 2.43 5.89 13.01
C ARG A 284 3.75 5.23 13.41
N TYR A 285 4.61 5.96 14.12
CA TYR A 285 5.78 5.37 14.77
C TYR A 285 6.76 4.63 13.82
N ASN A 286 6.75 4.95 12.52
CA ASN A 286 7.69 4.35 11.58
C ASN A 286 9.06 5.02 11.72
N ARG A 287 10.14 4.25 11.83
CA ARG A 287 11.46 4.76 12.24
C ARG A 287 12.01 5.85 11.32
N LEU A 288 11.95 5.63 10.00
CA LEU A 288 12.53 6.53 9.00
C LEU A 288 11.48 7.47 8.41
N PHE A 289 10.37 6.94 7.93
CA PHE A 289 9.30 7.76 7.35
C PHE A 289 7.94 7.06 7.35
N GLY A 290 6.86 7.85 7.34
CA GLY A 290 5.52 7.33 7.12
C GLY A 290 5.35 6.87 5.67
N LEU A 291 5.45 7.81 4.74
CA LEU A 291 5.38 7.57 3.30
C LEU A 291 6.62 8.14 2.61
N GLY A 292 7.33 7.30 1.87
CA GLY A 292 8.52 7.65 1.09
C GLY A 292 8.30 7.38 -0.38
N LEU A 293 8.50 8.41 -1.21
CA LEU A 293 8.48 8.31 -2.67
C LEU A 293 9.82 8.80 -3.20
N ALA A 294 10.44 7.94 -4.00
CA ALA A 294 11.65 8.22 -4.73
C ALA A 294 11.53 7.69 -6.16
N GLY A 295 11.90 8.48 -7.17
CA GLY A 295 11.82 8.02 -8.55
C GLY A 295 12.45 8.98 -9.54
N ARG A 296 12.58 8.56 -10.80
CA ARG A 296 13.16 9.39 -11.86
C ARG A 296 12.44 9.15 -13.18
N ASN A 297 11.25 9.71 -13.39
CA ASN A 297 10.71 9.82 -14.75
C ASN A 297 9.50 10.76 -14.82
N PRO A 298 9.29 11.50 -15.93
CA PRO A 298 8.07 12.24 -16.17
C PRO A 298 6.91 11.28 -16.43
N GLY A 299 6.22 10.86 -15.37
CA GLY A 299 4.93 10.18 -15.49
C GLY A 299 3.82 11.18 -15.83
N SER A 300 2.79 10.70 -16.53
CA SER A 300 1.53 11.44 -16.69
C SER A 300 0.59 11.13 -15.54
N GLY A 301 0.07 12.15 -14.86
CA GLY A 301 -0.93 12.00 -13.80
C GLY A 301 -0.59 12.80 -12.55
N THR A 302 -1.42 12.67 -11.53
CA THR A 302 -1.25 13.35 -10.24
C THR A 302 -1.37 12.33 -9.13
N SER A 303 -0.36 12.25 -8.27
CA SER A 303 -0.46 11.46 -7.04
C SER A 303 -1.21 12.25 -5.96
N VAL A 304 -2.08 11.56 -5.22
CA VAL A 304 -2.95 12.18 -4.21
C VAL A 304 -2.77 11.48 -2.87
N VAL A 305 -2.47 12.25 -1.84
CA VAL A 305 -2.50 11.83 -0.43
C VAL A 305 -3.55 12.67 0.28
N GLU A 306 -4.60 12.04 0.79
CA GLU A 306 -5.71 12.77 1.38
C GLU A 306 -6.29 12.14 2.64
N ASP A 307 -6.79 12.99 3.55
CA ASP A 307 -7.45 12.56 4.78
C ASP A 307 -6.58 11.63 5.65
N CYS A 308 -5.25 11.77 5.55
CA CYS A 308 -4.29 10.85 6.18
C CYS A 308 -3.69 11.42 7.48
N LEU A 309 -3.23 10.50 8.34
CA LEU A 309 -2.52 10.81 9.58
C LEU A 309 -1.06 10.35 9.50
N PHE A 310 -0.12 11.24 9.76
CA PHE A 310 1.31 10.96 9.84
C PHE A 310 1.84 11.39 11.21
N ILE A 311 1.94 10.44 12.14
CA ILE A 311 2.20 10.72 13.55
C ILE A 311 3.48 10.04 14.01
N SER A 312 4.40 10.81 14.58
CA SER A 312 5.59 10.28 15.28
C SER A 312 6.45 9.34 14.44
N ASN A 313 6.54 9.58 13.14
CA ASN A 313 7.49 8.89 12.26
C ASN A 313 8.84 9.60 12.28
N GLY A 314 9.87 9.04 11.65
CA GLY A 314 11.10 9.77 11.37
C GLY A 314 10.83 11.04 10.55
N VAL A 315 10.21 10.89 9.37
CA VAL A 315 9.65 11.97 8.55
C VAL A 315 8.20 11.62 8.23
N GLY A 316 7.29 12.60 8.21
CA GLY A 316 5.89 12.32 7.85
C GLY A 316 5.79 11.82 6.40
N LEU A 317 6.12 12.71 5.45
CA LEU A 317 6.21 12.42 4.02
C LEU A 317 7.61 12.76 3.50
N HIS A 318 8.27 11.79 2.88
CA HIS A 318 9.57 11.93 2.24
C HIS A 318 9.40 11.86 0.72
N LEU A 319 9.49 13.02 0.05
CA LEU A 319 9.29 13.17 -1.38
C LEU A 319 10.62 13.56 -2.03
N ALA A 320 11.39 12.59 -2.49
CA ALA A 320 12.67 12.84 -3.13
C ALA A 320 12.56 12.55 -4.63
N GLN A 321 12.91 13.51 -5.48
CA GLN A 321 12.91 13.29 -6.94
C GLN A 321 11.52 12.93 -7.49
N VAL A 322 10.44 13.42 -6.88
CA VAL A 322 9.08 13.14 -7.34
C VAL A 322 8.73 14.08 -8.48
N GLN A 323 8.79 13.61 -9.71
CA GLN A 323 8.54 14.42 -10.92
C GLN A 323 7.04 14.62 -11.18
N MET A 324 6.21 13.63 -10.86
CA MET A 324 4.76 13.78 -10.91
C MET A 324 4.27 14.86 -9.94
N PRO A 325 3.27 15.67 -10.33
CA PRO A 325 2.53 16.49 -9.40
C PRO A 325 2.02 15.68 -8.21
N MET A 326 2.38 16.12 -7.01
CA MET A 326 1.89 15.57 -5.76
C MET A 326 0.86 16.51 -5.14
N GLN A 327 -0.33 15.99 -4.83
CA GLN A 327 -1.36 16.69 -4.07
C GLN A 327 -1.52 16.06 -2.70
N ILE A 328 -1.25 16.84 -1.65
CA ILE A 328 -1.46 16.46 -0.25
C ILE A 328 -2.58 17.32 0.30
N ARG A 329 -3.67 16.72 0.76
CA ARG A 329 -4.82 17.50 1.24
C ARG A 329 -5.51 16.95 2.46
N ARG A 330 -5.96 17.82 3.36
CA ARG A 330 -6.70 17.43 4.58
C ARG A 330 -5.94 16.38 5.42
N CYS A 331 -4.62 16.48 5.44
CA CYS A 331 -3.75 15.58 6.20
C CYS A 331 -3.32 16.22 7.52
N ARG A 332 -3.14 15.39 8.55
CA ARG A 332 -2.52 15.78 9.81
C ARG A 332 -1.14 15.13 9.93
N ILE A 333 -0.12 15.97 10.00
CA ILE A 333 1.29 15.58 9.99
C ILE A 333 1.91 16.14 11.27
N GLN A 334 2.04 15.27 12.28
CA GLN A 334 2.31 15.70 13.64
C GLN A 334 3.43 14.92 14.31
N GLY A 335 4.25 15.62 15.10
CA GLY A 335 5.11 14.97 16.10
C GLY A 335 6.18 14.07 15.49
N ASN A 336 6.46 14.19 14.20
CA ASN A 336 7.52 13.41 13.54
C ASN A 336 8.88 13.89 14.04
N VAL A 337 9.86 12.98 14.17
CA VAL A 337 11.18 13.27 14.73
C VAL A 337 11.94 14.31 13.90
N GLY A 338 11.82 14.23 12.58
CA GLY A 338 12.40 15.12 11.59
C GLY A 338 11.36 16.08 11.03
N ASN A 339 11.30 16.18 9.69
CA ASN A 339 10.36 17.08 9.02
C ASN A 339 8.94 16.47 8.97
N GLY A 340 7.93 17.34 8.95
CA GLY A 340 6.59 16.92 8.58
C GLY A 340 6.54 16.46 7.13
N ILE A 341 6.90 17.37 6.21
CA ILE A 341 7.09 17.08 4.79
C ILE A 341 8.52 17.44 4.41
N PHE A 342 9.22 16.50 3.79
CA PHE A 342 10.48 16.73 3.09
C PHE A 342 10.23 16.60 1.59
N ALA A 343 10.52 17.65 0.82
CA ALA A 343 10.42 17.65 -0.64
C ALA A 343 11.77 18.04 -1.25
N ALA A 344 12.29 17.25 -2.18
CA ALA A 344 13.59 17.50 -2.80
C ALA A 344 13.57 17.29 -4.32
N SER A 345 14.15 18.24 -5.04
CA SER A 345 14.51 18.08 -6.46
C SER A 345 15.94 17.55 -6.61
N SER A 346 16.34 17.22 -7.84
CA SER A 346 17.70 16.83 -8.18
C SER A 346 18.15 17.42 -9.53
N PRO A 347 19.43 17.27 -9.92
CA PRO A 347 19.95 17.86 -11.16
C PRO A 347 19.25 17.38 -12.43
N VAL A 348 18.48 16.30 -12.32
CA VAL A 348 17.80 15.63 -13.44
C VAL A 348 16.29 15.52 -13.24
N VAL A 349 15.76 15.90 -12.08
CA VAL A 349 14.32 15.79 -11.78
C VAL A 349 13.84 17.01 -11.00
N SER A 350 12.86 17.72 -11.56
CA SER A 350 12.11 18.75 -10.84
C SER A 350 11.09 18.11 -9.89
N CYS A 351 10.65 18.84 -8.87
CA CYS A 351 9.62 18.37 -7.95
C CYS A 351 8.49 19.37 -7.86
N ARG A 352 7.23 18.91 -7.93
CA ARG A 352 6.05 19.76 -7.77
C ARG A 352 5.13 19.22 -6.67
N VAL A 353 4.95 20.00 -5.62
CA VAL A 353 4.13 19.62 -4.45
C VAL A 353 3.09 20.68 -4.16
N GLN A 354 1.83 20.26 -4.07
CA GLN A 354 0.70 21.07 -3.64
C GLN A 354 0.19 20.52 -2.32
N VAL A 355 0.25 21.33 -1.26
CA VAL A 355 -0.25 20.99 0.07
C VAL A 355 -1.43 21.89 0.38
N SER A 356 -2.58 21.33 0.68
CA SER A 356 -3.81 22.11 0.91
C SER A 356 -4.60 21.65 2.12
N ALA A 357 -5.10 22.59 2.91
CA ALA A 357 -5.93 22.28 4.07
C ALA A 357 -5.29 21.27 5.05
N CYS A 358 -3.97 21.33 5.25
CA CYS A 358 -3.23 20.40 6.10
C CYS A 358 -2.84 21.04 7.43
N LEU A 359 -2.63 20.19 8.43
CA LEU A 359 -2.07 20.55 9.73
C LEU A 359 -0.66 19.96 9.86
N LEU A 360 0.37 20.81 9.90
CA LEU A 360 1.79 20.43 9.96
C LEU A 360 2.38 20.93 11.29
N VAL A 361 2.33 20.11 12.33
CA VAL A 361 2.55 20.60 13.70
C VAL A 361 3.50 19.75 14.54
N GLU A 362 4.21 20.40 15.45
CA GLU A 362 5.06 19.75 16.46
C GLU A 362 6.12 18.80 15.86
N ASN A 363 6.53 19.01 14.61
CA ASN A 363 7.59 18.19 14.02
C ASN A 363 8.95 18.64 14.57
N GLY A 364 9.86 17.68 14.74
CA GLY A 364 11.14 17.88 15.39
C GLY A 364 12.16 18.67 14.57
N SER A 365 11.87 18.91 13.29
CA SER A 365 12.59 19.85 12.42
C SER A 365 11.60 20.86 11.83
N SER A 366 11.32 20.82 10.52
CA SER A 366 10.44 21.78 9.86
C SER A 366 9.07 21.19 9.59
N GLY A 367 8.03 22.02 9.57
CA GLY A 367 6.70 21.61 9.10
C GLY A 367 6.78 21.18 7.64
N PHE A 368 7.26 22.08 6.78
CA PHE A 368 7.63 21.81 5.39
C PHE A 368 9.10 22.19 5.14
N TYR A 369 9.87 21.26 4.60
CA TYR A 369 11.26 21.48 4.19
C TYR A 369 11.41 21.19 2.70
N GLY A 370 11.75 22.21 1.92
CA GLY A 370 12.06 22.07 0.50
C GLY A 370 13.55 22.22 0.21
N LEU A 371 14.10 21.26 -0.52
CA LEU A 371 15.47 21.27 -1.02
C LEU A 371 15.47 21.31 -2.54
N SER A 372 16.04 22.36 -3.12
CA SER A 372 16.32 22.37 -4.55
C SER A 372 17.78 22.09 -4.82
N ASP A 373 18.04 21.13 -5.72
CA ASP A 373 19.38 20.83 -6.21
C ASP A 373 19.31 20.62 -7.73
N GLY A 374 19.16 21.68 -8.52
CA GLY A 374 19.13 21.59 -9.99
C GLY A 374 17.81 21.99 -10.65
N LEU A 375 17.05 21.06 -11.25
CA LEU A 375 15.89 21.37 -12.13
C LEU A 375 14.71 22.06 -11.43
N GLY A 376 14.77 22.20 -10.12
CA GLY A 376 13.91 23.09 -9.36
C GLY A 376 12.82 22.39 -8.55
N LEU A 377 12.37 23.07 -7.50
CA LEU A 377 11.25 22.64 -6.67
C LEU A 377 10.15 23.71 -6.74
N GLN A 378 8.92 23.29 -7.06
CA GLN A 378 7.72 24.12 -7.00
C GLN A 378 6.86 23.63 -5.85
N ALA A 379 6.64 24.48 -4.84
CA ALA A 379 5.86 24.16 -3.66
C ALA A 379 4.74 25.19 -3.46
N THR A 380 3.49 24.72 -3.47
CA THR A 380 2.33 25.54 -3.12
C THR A 380 1.70 25.02 -1.84
N LEU A 381 1.60 25.85 -0.81
CA LEU A 381 0.92 25.55 0.43
C LEU A 381 -0.30 26.46 0.54
N ALA A 382 -1.49 25.88 0.66
CA ALA A 382 -2.76 26.60 0.67
C ALA A 382 -3.61 26.24 1.89
N SER A 383 -4.12 27.24 2.62
CA SER A 383 -5.02 27.03 3.76
C SER A 383 -4.45 26.06 4.82
N CYS A 384 -3.14 26.05 5.02
CA CYS A 384 -2.47 25.15 5.95
C CYS A 384 -2.22 25.82 7.30
N THR A 385 -2.31 25.04 8.38
CA THR A 385 -1.83 25.45 9.71
C THR A 385 -0.48 24.78 9.98
N ILE A 386 0.55 25.59 10.18
CA ILE A 386 1.94 25.15 10.37
C ILE A 386 2.45 25.75 11.68
N ALA A 387 2.53 24.93 12.73
CA ALA A 387 2.79 25.45 14.07
C ALA A 387 3.58 24.53 15.00
N GLY A 388 4.31 25.12 15.95
CA GLY A 388 5.01 24.34 16.99
C GLY A 388 6.17 23.49 16.47
N ASN A 389 6.65 23.68 15.23
CA ASN A 389 7.77 22.91 14.70
C ASN A 389 9.09 23.43 15.29
N ARG A 390 9.99 22.51 15.67
CA ARG A 390 11.18 22.85 16.48
C ARG A 390 12.25 23.65 15.75
N ALA A 391 12.32 23.56 14.42
CA ALA A 391 13.30 24.32 13.61
C ALA A 391 12.62 25.43 12.81
N SER A 392 11.80 25.08 11.81
CA SER A 392 11.10 26.08 10.99
C SER A 392 9.65 25.70 10.71
N GLY A 393 8.76 26.66 10.48
CA GLY A 393 7.45 26.39 9.88
C GLY A 393 7.63 25.90 8.45
N VAL A 394 8.15 26.79 7.60
CA VAL A 394 8.53 26.49 6.21
C VAL A 394 9.99 26.88 5.98
N GLU A 395 10.79 25.94 5.46
CA GLU A 395 12.19 26.19 5.08
C GLU A 395 12.41 25.89 3.60
N ARG A 396 13.03 26.85 2.91
CA ARG A 396 13.63 26.66 1.59
C ARG A 396 15.15 26.55 1.70
N ARG A 397 15.72 25.60 0.96
CA ARG A 397 17.15 25.53 0.73
C ARG A 397 17.45 25.23 -0.73
N ASP A 398 18.05 26.19 -1.41
CA ASP A 398 18.59 26.01 -2.75
C ASP A 398 20.09 25.68 -2.66
N LYS A 399 20.51 24.63 -3.35
CA LYS A 399 21.91 24.23 -3.51
C LYS A 399 22.30 24.31 -4.98
N HIS A 400 23.60 24.50 -5.22
CA HIS A 400 24.18 24.56 -6.57
C HIS A 400 23.42 25.54 -7.48
N LYS A 401 23.01 25.12 -8.69
CA LYS A 401 22.19 25.91 -9.63
C LYS A 401 20.67 25.68 -9.43
N GLY A 402 20.26 25.09 -8.31
CA GLY A 402 18.86 24.90 -7.98
C GLY A 402 18.12 26.21 -7.81
N SER A 403 16.91 26.29 -8.33
CA SER A 403 15.94 27.34 -7.99
C SER A 403 14.72 26.68 -7.36
N SER A 404 14.08 27.32 -6.40
CA SER A 404 12.76 26.87 -5.97
C SER A 404 11.78 28.01 -5.85
N GLU A 405 10.56 27.72 -6.28
CA GLU A 405 9.43 28.61 -6.26
C GLU A 405 8.48 28.15 -5.15
N PHE A 406 8.22 29.05 -4.21
CA PHE A 406 7.29 28.81 -3.13
C PHE A 406 6.09 29.76 -3.26
N GLN A 407 4.91 29.24 -2.93
CA GLN A 407 3.70 30.03 -2.81
C GLN A 407 2.96 29.59 -1.55
N LEU A 408 2.77 30.51 -0.62
CA LEU A 408 1.96 30.31 0.59
C LEU A 408 0.70 31.16 0.45
N LEU A 409 -0.46 30.49 0.48
CA LEU A 409 -1.77 31.10 0.27
C LEU A 409 -2.65 30.79 1.49
N ASP A 410 -3.21 31.81 2.13
CA ASP A 410 -4.13 31.65 3.27
C ASP A 410 -3.57 30.75 4.40
N CYS A 411 -2.25 30.75 4.60
CA CYS A 411 -1.60 29.89 5.58
C CYS A 411 -1.46 30.58 6.93
N LEU A 412 -1.55 29.79 7.99
CA LEU A 412 -1.27 30.19 9.36
C LEU A 412 0.07 29.59 9.79
N VAL A 413 1.09 30.43 9.98
CA VAL A 413 2.44 30.01 10.37
C VAL A 413 2.80 30.68 11.69
N SER A 414 2.83 29.91 12.76
CA SER A 414 2.96 30.45 14.12
C SER A 414 3.70 29.51 15.06
N ASP A 415 4.31 30.07 16.11
CA ASP A 415 4.90 29.30 17.21
C ASP A 415 5.93 28.24 16.77
N ASN A 416 6.58 28.43 15.61
CA ASN A 416 7.75 27.67 15.21
C ASN A 416 9.01 28.41 15.68
N ALA A 417 10.14 27.72 15.85
CA ALA A 417 11.38 28.41 16.24
C ALA A 417 11.79 29.50 15.23
N LEU A 418 11.61 29.21 13.93
CA LEU A 418 11.52 30.20 12.87
C LEU A 418 10.24 29.96 12.09
N ASN A 419 9.36 30.95 11.92
CA ASN A 419 8.14 30.71 11.14
C ASN A 419 8.46 30.46 9.66
N LEU A 420 9.34 31.28 9.10
CA LEU A 420 9.79 31.18 7.73
C LEU A 420 11.32 31.23 7.69
N LYS A 421 11.93 30.41 6.85
CA LYS A 421 13.37 30.41 6.62
C LYS A 421 13.68 30.38 5.14
N ASN A 422 14.35 31.44 4.67
CA ASN A 422 14.66 31.70 3.27
C ASN A 422 13.42 31.76 2.36
N ILE A 423 12.27 32.20 2.87
CA ILE A 423 11.06 32.46 2.09
C ILE A 423 10.96 33.98 1.90
N LEU A 424 10.67 34.42 0.68
CA LEU A 424 10.55 35.84 0.34
C LEU A 424 9.13 36.32 0.65
N ALA A 425 9.00 37.61 0.95
CA ALA A 425 7.72 38.20 1.32
C ALA A 425 6.66 38.12 0.20
N GLU A 426 7.08 38.29 -1.05
CA GLU A 426 6.25 38.20 -2.24
C GLU A 426 5.70 36.79 -2.52
N GLU A 427 6.28 35.76 -1.89
CA GLU A 427 5.81 34.37 -1.97
C GLU A 427 4.60 34.11 -1.04
N LEU A 428 4.24 35.09 -0.19
CA LEU A 428 3.12 35.00 0.73
C LEU A 428 1.92 35.82 0.26
N ARG A 429 0.73 35.23 0.34
CA ARG A 429 -0.54 35.94 0.10
C ARG A 429 -1.56 35.54 1.17
N HIS A 430 -2.19 36.54 1.78
CA HIS A 430 -3.23 36.36 2.80
C HIS A 430 -2.81 35.46 3.98
N CYS A 431 -1.51 35.41 4.27
CA CYS A 431 -0.95 34.57 5.33
C CYS A 431 -0.89 35.32 6.66
N GLN A 432 -1.09 34.58 7.73
CA GLN A 432 -0.79 35.03 9.08
C GLN A 432 0.57 34.47 9.51
N VAL A 433 1.53 35.35 9.79
CA VAL A 433 2.88 34.96 10.20
C VAL A 433 3.31 35.76 11.41
N ASN A 434 3.67 35.06 12.49
CA ASN A 434 4.23 35.70 13.67
C ASN A 434 5.72 36.06 13.43
N PHE A 435 6.18 37.20 13.91
CA PHE A 435 7.62 37.56 14.01
C PHE A 435 8.41 37.98 12.75
N PHE A 436 7.79 38.20 11.59
CA PHE A 436 8.47 38.96 10.53
C PHE A 436 8.07 40.44 10.63
N PRO A 437 8.99 41.42 10.50
CA PRO A 437 8.61 42.72 10.00
C PRO A 437 8.18 42.48 8.55
N LEU A 438 6.91 42.09 8.40
CA LEU A 438 6.17 42.29 7.17
C LEU A 438 6.11 43.81 7.03
N ASP A 439 7.10 44.39 6.37
CA ASP A 439 7.01 45.73 5.82
C ASP A 439 5.72 45.84 5.00
N GLU A 440 5.12 47.02 4.90
CA GLU A 440 3.84 47.19 4.19
C GLU A 440 3.90 46.74 2.71
N GLU A 441 5.10 46.49 2.18
CA GLU A 441 5.38 45.96 0.84
C GLU A 441 5.41 44.41 0.74
N SER A 442 5.26 43.69 1.86
CA SER A 442 5.40 42.24 1.95
C SER A 442 4.18 41.46 1.47
N GLY A 443 3.99 41.37 0.15
CA GLY A 443 2.94 40.58 -0.48
C GLY A 443 1.51 41.08 -0.17
N THR A 444 0.50 40.49 -0.83
CA THR A 444 -0.88 40.99 -0.72
C THR A 444 -1.62 40.35 0.46
N GLY A 445 -2.11 41.18 1.39
CA GLY A 445 -3.07 40.78 2.43
C GLY A 445 -2.48 39.97 3.60
N ASN A 446 -1.16 39.90 3.72
CA ASN A 446 -0.50 39.26 4.85
C ASN A 446 -0.67 40.09 6.13
N PHE A 447 -0.66 39.45 7.29
CA PHE A 447 -0.76 40.16 8.57
C PHE A 447 0.00 39.43 9.69
N ALA A 448 0.55 40.21 10.62
CA ALA A 448 1.13 39.69 11.84
C ALA A 448 0.06 39.53 12.93
N GLY A 449 0.28 38.62 13.87
CA GLY A 449 -0.55 38.47 15.06
C GLY A 449 -0.62 37.04 15.56
N GLU A 450 -1.06 36.86 16.79
CA GLU A 450 -1.21 35.53 17.38
C GLU A 450 -2.31 34.71 16.70
N ALA A 451 -2.02 33.43 16.44
CA ALA A 451 -2.99 32.49 15.90
C ALA A 451 -4.26 32.37 16.78
N ALA A 452 -4.08 32.51 18.10
CA ALA A 452 -5.12 32.31 19.11
C ALA A 452 -5.78 30.91 19.00
N PHE A 453 -4.95 29.86 19.01
CA PHE A 453 -5.43 28.48 19.09
C PHE A 453 -6.21 28.19 20.38
N VAL A 454 -7.15 27.23 20.32
CA VAL A 454 -7.96 26.79 21.46
C VAL A 454 -7.09 26.14 22.54
N ASN A 455 -6.38 25.06 22.20
CA ASN A 455 -5.47 24.37 23.12
C ASN A 455 -4.40 23.57 22.35
N PRO A 456 -3.35 24.25 21.83
CA PRO A 456 -2.34 23.60 21.01
C PRO A 456 -1.54 22.56 21.81
N GLN A 457 -1.34 22.75 23.11
CA GLN A 457 -0.67 21.78 23.99
C GLN A 457 -1.42 20.45 24.10
N ALA A 458 -2.75 20.46 23.90
CA ALA A 458 -3.57 19.24 23.82
C ALA A 458 -3.73 18.72 22.38
N GLY A 459 -3.01 19.31 21.41
CA GLY A 459 -3.14 19.02 19.99
C GLY A 459 -4.37 19.63 19.31
N ASP A 460 -5.07 20.56 19.96
CA ASP A 460 -6.25 21.26 19.42
C ASP A 460 -5.86 22.61 18.80
N TYR A 461 -5.73 22.60 17.48
CA TYR A 461 -5.33 23.76 16.67
C TYR A 461 -6.52 24.52 16.09
N ARG A 462 -7.74 24.31 16.61
CA ARG A 462 -8.88 25.15 16.24
C ARG A 462 -8.63 26.59 16.65
N LEU A 463 -9.17 27.54 15.90
CA LEU A 463 -9.06 28.96 16.19
C LEU A 463 -10.13 29.41 17.19
N LYS A 464 -9.74 30.15 18.22
CA LYS A 464 -10.67 30.82 19.14
C LYS A 464 -11.58 31.78 18.36
N THR A 465 -12.79 32.04 18.88
CA THR A 465 -13.80 32.92 18.26
C THR A 465 -13.29 34.33 17.95
N GLY A 466 -12.34 34.84 18.74
CA GLY A 466 -11.71 36.15 18.53
C GLY A 466 -10.49 36.17 17.61
N SER A 467 -10.05 35.04 17.06
CA SER A 467 -8.86 34.99 16.20
C SER A 467 -9.05 35.81 14.92
N GLN A 468 -8.05 36.64 14.59
CA GLN A 468 -8.06 37.43 13.35
C GLN A 468 -7.99 36.55 12.10
N ALA A 469 -7.35 35.38 12.18
CA ALA A 469 -7.29 34.41 11.08
C ALA A 469 -8.67 33.93 10.61
N ARG A 470 -9.68 33.91 11.49
CA ARG A 470 -11.02 33.44 11.11
C ARG A 470 -11.72 34.30 10.06
N ARG A 471 -11.29 35.56 9.86
CA ARG A 471 -12.02 36.56 9.06
C ARG A 471 -11.28 37.04 7.81
N ARG A 472 -10.06 36.55 7.57
CA ARG A 472 -9.14 37.14 6.57
C ARG A 472 -8.69 36.21 5.44
N GLY A 473 -9.08 34.94 5.47
CA GLY A 473 -8.78 34.00 4.38
C GLY A 473 -9.68 34.21 3.16
N ILE A 474 -9.13 34.03 1.96
CA ILE A 474 -9.89 34.06 0.71
C ILE A 474 -10.56 32.68 0.50
N GLY A 475 -11.88 32.61 0.68
CA GLY A 475 -12.71 31.57 0.07
C GLY A 475 -12.75 30.18 0.72
N ALA A 476 -12.12 29.95 1.88
CA ALA A 476 -12.31 28.70 2.63
C ALA A 476 -13.45 28.85 3.67
N PRO A 477 -14.51 28.02 3.63
CA PRO A 477 -15.55 28.07 4.66
C PRO A 477 -14.97 27.58 6.01
N PRO A 478 -15.27 28.25 7.13
CA PRO A 478 -14.63 28.00 8.44
C PRO A 478 -14.83 26.58 9.02
N ASP A 479 -15.79 25.83 8.50
CA ASP A 479 -16.38 24.59 9.04
C ASP A 479 -15.74 23.30 8.52
N LEU A 480 -15.13 23.31 7.32
CA LEU A 480 -14.44 22.15 6.73
C LEU A 480 -13.22 21.67 7.56
N MET A 481 -12.77 22.51 8.48
CA MET A 481 -11.55 22.39 9.26
C MET A 481 -11.75 21.83 10.68
N ASP A 482 -12.94 21.94 11.25
CA ASP A 482 -13.19 21.63 12.67
C ASP A 482 -13.05 20.13 13.00
N ARG A 483 -13.25 19.23 12.03
CA ARG A 483 -13.06 17.78 12.22
C ARG A 483 -11.58 17.37 12.33
N TRP A 484 -10.66 18.12 11.73
CA TRP A 484 -9.24 17.74 11.61
C TRP A 484 -8.33 18.43 12.64
N TYR A 485 -8.76 19.59 13.12
CA TYR A 485 -8.05 20.31 14.18
C TYR A 485 -8.29 19.73 15.57
N ALA A 486 -9.40 19.02 15.78
CA ALA A 486 -9.62 18.24 17.00
C ALA A 486 -8.67 17.03 17.06
N ARG A 487 -8.30 16.61 18.27
CA ARG A 487 -7.48 15.43 18.49
C ARG A 487 -8.16 14.19 17.84
N PRO A 488 -7.43 13.38 17.06
CA PRO A 488 -7.95 12.09 16.63
C PRO A 488 -8.36 11.27 17.86
N ARG A 489 -9.56 10.70 17.84
CA ARG A 489 -10.02 9.77 18.89
C ARG A 489 -9.22 8.47 18.87
#